data_AF-A0A6I9ZIJ3-F1
#
_entry.id   AF-A0A6I9ZIJ3-F1
#
_cell.length_a   1.000
_cell.length_b   1.000
_cell.length_c   1.000
_cell.angle_alpha   90.00
_cell.angle_beta   90.00
_cell.angle_gamma   90.00
#
_symmetry.space_group_name_H-M   'P 1'
#
loop_
_entity.id
_entity.type
_entity.pdbx_description
1 polymer ?
#
loop_
_entity_poly.entity_id
_entity_poly.type
_entity_poly.pdbx_seq_one_letter_code
_entity_poly.pdbx_strand_id
1 'polypeptide(L)'
;MVRAPCLLLLLLLPMLCVSETTPEPCEVDDDDVRCFCNFTDPQPDWSSAFQCMAAVEVEIHGGGRSLEQFLKGADADPKQYADMVKALRLRRLTVGSAQVPAVLLVAFLRALSYSRLKELTLQNLEVTGAMPPLLLEATGPALSTLSLRNVSWATGGAWLAELQQWLKPGLKVLNIAQAHSLAFPCSQLRTFPALTTLDLSDNPGLGEDGLTAALCPHKFPALRALALRNAGMETPNGVCVAMAAAGVQPHSLDLSHNSLRATAPGAPGCVWPSTLNSLNLSFAGLEQVPKGLPAKLSVLDLRCNRLNRVPGLEELPKVSNLTLDGNPFMDPEAPKYQEDPMNSGVVQACARSALAVGMSGTLAVLQRAGGFA
;
A
#
# COMPACT_ATOMS: atom_id res chain seq x y z
N MET A 1 -45.29 -23.36 47.08
CA MET A 1 -44.38 -24.50 46.85
C MET A 1 -44.47 -24.90 45.38
N VAL A 2 -43.30 -24.94 44.75
CA VAL A 2 -42.95 -25.32 43.35
C VAL A 2 -43.72 -26.57 42.86
N ARG A 3 -44.18 -26.69 41.60
CA ARG A 3 -43.44 -27.14 40.39
C ARG A 3 -44.35 -26.96 39.16
N ALA A 4 -44.01 -26.28 38.06
CA ALA A 4 -42.88 -26.43 37.12
C ALA A 4 -42.64 -27.89 36.68
N PRO A 5 -43.34 -28.34 35.61
CA PRO A 5 -42.60 -29.00 34.51
C PRO A 5 -43.27 -28.87 33.13
N CYS A 6 -43.53 -27.66 32.62
CA CYS A 6 -43.91 -27.50 31.19
C CYS A 6 -43.20 -26.35 30.45
N LEU A 7 -42.46 -25.49 31.14
CA LEU A 7 -41.77 -24.36 30.51
C LEU A 7 -40.32 -24.65 30.09
N LEU A 8 -39.70 -25.74 30.57
CA LEU A 8 -38.34 -26.10 30.16
C LEU A 8 -38.26 -26.74 28.76
N LEU A 9 -39.36 -27.30 28.24
CA LEU A 9 -39.38 -27.87 26.88
C LEU A 9 -39.67 -26.83 25.79
N LEU A 10 -40.26 -25.68 26.13
CA LEU A 10 -40.55 -24.61 25.18
C LEU A 10 -39.37 -23.63 24.97
N LEU A 11 -38.35 -23.71 25.83
CA LEU A 11 -37.07 -22.99 25.66
C LEU A 11 -36.04 -23.78 24.83
N LEU A 12 -36.36 -25.01 24.44
CA LEU A 12 -35.49 -25.86 23.60
C LEU A 12 -35.93 -25.91 22.13
N LEU A 13 -37.02 -25.23 21.75
CA LEU A 13 -37.50 -25.18 20.36
C LEU A 13 -36.87 -24.14 19.42
N PRO A 14 -36.02 -23.17 19.81
CA PRO A 14 -35.25 -22.43 18.81
C PRO A 14 -34.00 -23.20 18.35
N MET A 15 -33.67 -24.35 18.94
CA MET A 15 -32.48 -25.15 18.57
C MET A 15 -32.67 -26.06 17.34
N LEU A 16 -33.78 -25.94 16.60
CA LEU A 16 -34.08 -26.82 15.45
C LEU A 16 -34.57 -26.10 14.18
N CYS A 17 -34.38 -24.77 14.10
CA CYS A 17 -34.45 -24.07 12.82
C CYS A 17 -33.11 -23.40 12.56
N VAL A 18 -32.13 -24.21 12.15
CA VAL A 18 -30.99 -23.74 11.35
C VAL A 18 -31.57 -23.33 10.00
N SER A 19 -32.11 -22.11 9.95
CA SER A 19 -32.40 -21.43 8.70
C SER A 19 -31.08 -20.80 8.26
N GLU A 20 -30.55 -21.30 7.13
CA GLU A 20 -29.43 -20.77 6.33
C GLU A 20 -28.54 -19.76 7.06
N THR A 21 -27.36 -20.23 7.50
CA THR A 21 -26.30 -19.40 8.07
C THR A 21 -25.96 -18.24 7.13
N THR A 22 -26.60 -17.09 7.30
CA THR A 22 -26.00 -15.83 6.89
C THR A 22 -24.80 -15.65 7.83
N PRO A 23 -23.56 -15.65 7.32
CA PRO A 23 -22.40 -15.38 8.14
C PRO A 23 -22.62 -14.05 8.88
N GLU A 24 -22.27 -13.98 10.16
CA GLU A 24 -22.27 -12.68 10.84
C GLU A 24 -21.29 -11.75 10.09
N PRO A 25 -21.61 -10.46 9.90
CA PRO A 25 -20.79 -9.62 9.03
C PRO A 25 -19.35 -9.47 9.48
N CYS A 26 -19.04 -9.71 10.76
CA CYS A 26 -17.70 -9.67 11.32
C CYS A 26 -17.30 -11.03 11.90
N GLU A 27 -16.08 -11.46 11.63
CA GLU A 27 -15.49 -12.69 12.14
C GLU A 27 -14.14 -12.36 12.79
N VAL A 28 -13.91 -12.88 13.99
CA VAL A 28 -12.65 -12.77 14.73
C VAL A 28 -11.90 -14.11 14.59
N ASP A 29 -10.59 -14.06 14.33
CA ASP A 29 -9.79 -15.28 14.28
C ASP A 29 -9.65 -15.94 15.66
N ASP A 30 -9.33 -17.24 15.67
CA ASP A 30 -9.29 -18.08 16.88
C ASP A 30 -8.33 -17.55 17.97
N ASP A 31 -7.36 -16.71 17.60
CA ASP A 31 -6.36 -16.12 18.50
C ASP A 31 -6.76 -14.71 18.99
N ASP A 32 -7.94 -14.22 18.62
CA ASP A 32 -8.43 -12.85 18.87
C ASP A 32 -7.47 -11.76 18.34
N VAL A 33 -6.68 -12.06 17.30
CA VAL A 33 -5.68 -11.13 16.77
C VAL A 33 -6.25 -10.31 15.63
N ARG A 34 -6.96 -10.97 14.71
CA ARG A 34 -7.49 -10.36 13.48
C ARG A 34 -8.99 -10.43 13.45
N CYS A 35 -9.64 -9.31 13.13
CA CYS A 35 -11.07 -9.25 12.87
C CYS A 35 -11.31 -8.78 11.45
N PHE A 36 -12.13 -9.52 10.71
CA PHE A 36 -12.54 -9.16 9.36
C PHE A 36 -14.04 -8.89 9.34
N CYS A 37 -14.43 -7.71 8.89
CA CYS A 37 -15.81 -7.29 8.74
C CYS A 37 -16.13 -7.04 7.27
N ASN A 38 -17.11 -7.76 6.74
CA ASN A 38 -17.65 -7.56 5.40
C ASN A 38 -19.11 -7.15 5.44
N PHE A 39 -19.34 -5.85 5.32
CA PHE A 39 -20.66 -5.26 5.22
C PHE A 39 -21.06 -5.14 3.76
N THR A 40 -21.23 -6.25 3.03
CA THR A 40 -21.74 -6.27 1.64
C THR A 40 -23.25 -6.43 1.54
N ASP A 41 -23.91 -6.90 2.59
CA ASP A 41 -25.36 -7.17 2.57
C ASP A 41 -26.20 -5.91 2.38
N PRO A 42 -27.38 -5.97 1.76
CA PRO A 42 -28.21 -4.78 1.51
C PRO A 42 -28.51 -3.96 2.77
N GLN A 43 -28.76 -4.63 3.90
CA GLN A 43 -28.93 -4.03 5.23
C GLN A 43 -28.04 -4.76 6.24
N PRO A 44 -26.76 -4.38 6.35
CA PRO A 44 -25.81 -5.10 7.18
C PRO A 44 -25.96 -4.68 8.63
N ASP A 45 -25.74 -5.63 9.53
CA ASP A 45 -25.72 -5.34 10.97
C ASP A 45 -24.34 -4.81 11.39
N TRP A 46 -24.21 -3.48 11.43
CA TRP A 46 -23.00 -2.78 11.87
C TRP A 46 -22.64 -3.05 13.34
N SER A 47 -23.59 -3.53 14.16
CA SER A 47 -23.32 -3.82 15.57
C SER A 47 -22.39 -5.02 15.75
N SER A 48 -22.29 -5.91 14.75
CA SER A 48 -21.30 -6.99 14.73
C SER A 48 -19.85 -6.48 14.83
N ALA A 49 -19.58 -5.22 14.48
CA ALA A 49 -18.26 -4.60 14.66
C ALA A 49 -17.78 -4.57 16.13
N PHE A 50 -18.70 -4.66 17.11
CA PHE A 50 -18.33 -4.75 18.53
C PHE A 50 -17.58 -6.06 18.86
N GLN A 51 -17.70 -7.10 18.04
CA GLN A 51 -16.92 -8.33 18.21
C GLN A 51 -15.41 -8.06 18.02
N CYS A 52 -15.05 -7.10 17.16
CA CYS A 52 -13.65 -6.75 16.90
C CYS A 52 -12.97 -5.94 18.03
N MET A 53 -13.66 -5.63 19.14
CA MET A 53 -13.09 -4.77 20.21
C MET A 53 -11.79 -5.32 20.81
N ALA A 54 -11.63 -6.65 20.86
CA ALA A 54 -10.45 -7.31 21.41
C ALA A 54 -9.28 -7.40 20.40
N ALA A 55 -9.57 -7.25 19.11
CA ALA A 55 -8.62 -7.49 18.03
C ALA A 55 -7.53 -6.41 17.94
N VAL A 56 -6.37 -6.84 17.45
CA VAL A 56 -5.19 -5.97 17.23
C VAL A 56 -5.19 -5.42 15.80
N GLU A 57 -5.66 -6.23 14.86
CA GLU A 57 -5.79 -5.91 13.45
C GLU A 57 -7.26 -6.04 13.03
N VAL A 58 -7.78 -5.01 12.40
CA VAL A 58 -9.19 -4.97 11.98
C VAL A 58 -9.26 -4.54 10.52
N GLU A 59 -9.99 -5.29 9.72
CA GLU A 59 -10.28 -4.99 8.32
C GLU A 59 -11.79 -4.83 8.13
N ILE A 60 -12.21 -3.69 7.58
CA ILE A 60 -13.62 -3.33 7.42
C ILE A 60 -13.91 -2.99 5.97
N HIS A 61 -14.77 -3.78 5.34
CA HIS A 61 -15.24 -3.58 3.97
C HIS A 61 -16.70 -3.15 3.92
N GLY A 62 -16.98 -2.02 3.28
CA GLY A 62 -18.33 -1.47 3.15
C GLY A 62 -19.13 -1.97 1.94
N GLY A 63 -18.59 -2.88 1.13
CA GLY A 63 -19.27 -3.43 -0.06
C GLY A 63 -19.60 -2.40 -1.16
N GLY A 64 -18.88 -1.28 -1.23
CA GLY A 64 -19.04 -0.22 -2.23
C GLY A 64 -20.18 0.77 -1.96
N ARG A 65 -20.91 0.62 -0.86
CA ARG A 65 -22.06 1.49 -0.53
C ARG A 65 -21.62 2.90 -0.11
N SER A 66 -22.56 3.84 -0.20
CA SER A 66 -22.42 5.17 0.41
C SER A 66 -22.65 5.12 1.92
N LEU A 67 -21.75 5.76 2.66
CA LEU A 67 -21.82 5.91 4.12
C LEU A 67 -22.51 7.20 4.58
N GLU A 68 -23.18 7.93 3.68
CA GLU A 68 -23.89 9.18 4.01
C GLU A 68 -24.93 9.03 5.13
N GLN A 69 -25.52 7.84 5.28
CA GLN A 69 -26.44 7.55 6.38
C GLN A 69 -25.85 7.80 7.77
N PHE A 70 -24.51 7.78 7.90
CA PHE A 70 -23.80 8.00 9.15
C PHE A 70 -23.46 9.47 9.42
N LEU A 71 -23.79 10.41 8.52
CA LEU A 71 -23.45 11.83 8.69
C LEU A 71 -23.94 12.43 10.01
N LYS A 72 -25.10 11.99 10.52
CA LYS A 72 -25.62 12.43 11.83
C LYS A 72 -24.68 12.13 13.00
N GLY A 73 -23.85 11.08 12.89
CA GLY A 73 -22.85 10.72 13.89
C GLY A 73 -21.55 11.52 13.78
N ALA A 74 -21.31 12.24 12.66
CA ALA A 74 -20.08 12.99 12.44
C ALA A 74 -19.90 14.17 13.39
N ASP A 75 -21.02 14.75 13.87
CA ASP A 75 -21.03 15.89 14.79
C ASP A 75 -20.86 15.48 16.26
N ALA A 76 -20.82 14.17 16.57
CA ALA A 76 -20.65 13.70 17.93
C ALA A 76 -19.27 14.09 18.49
N ASP A 77 -19.21 14.59 19.73
CA ASP A 77 -17.93 14.92 20.38
C ASP A 77 -17.15 13.63 20.66
N PRO A 78 -15.99 13.41 20.00
CA PRO A 78 -15.21 12.19 20.18
C PRO A 78 -14.74 11.97 21.61
N LYS A 79 -14.70 13.04 22.44
CA LYS A 79 -14.33 12.95 23.86
C LYS A 79 -15.24 12.03 24.66
N GLN A 80 -16.52 11.91 24.28
CA GLN A 80 -17.49 11.06 24.98
C GLN A 80 -17.11 9.57 24.92
N TYR A 81 -16.41 9.16 23.86
CA TYR A 81 -16.01 7.77 23.63
C TYR A 81 -14.49 7.57 23.78
N ALA A 82 -13.75 8.59 24.22
CA ALA A 82 -12.29 8.57 24.26
C ALA A 82 -11.74 7.41 25.10
N ASP A 83 -12.30 7.16 26.28
CA ASP A 83 -11.84 6.07 27.16
C ASP A 83 -12.08 4.69 26.56
N MET A 84 -13.22 4.50 25.88
CA MET A 84 -13.54 3.28 25.15
C MET A 84 -12.55 3.07 23.99
N VAL A 85 -12.34 4.08 23.15
CA VAL A 85 -11.42 4.00 22.01
C VAL A 85 -9.96 3.80 22.45
N LYS A 86 -9.59 4.38 23.59
CA LYS A 86 -8.26 4.19 24.20
C LYS A 86 -8.04 2.79 24.77
N ALA A 87 -9.11 2.12 25.19
CA ALA A 87 -9.07 0.75 25.70
C ALA A 87 -8.91 -0.30 24.58
N LEU A 88 -9.27 0.04 23.33
CA LEU A 88 -9.09 -0.84 22.18
C LEU A 88 -7.62 -1.25 22.00
N ARG A 89 -7.41 -2.52 21.65
CA ARG A 89 -6.08 -3.07 21.34
C ARG A 89 -5.62 -2.77 19.91
N LEU A 90 -6.46 -2.13 19.12
CA LEU A 90 -6.26 -1.81 17.71
C LEU A 90 -4.91 -1.13 17.43
N ARG A 91 -4.11 -1.75 16.56
CA ARG A 91 -2.82 -1.26 16.05
C ARG A 91 -2.80 -1.09 14.54
N ARG A 92 -3.53 -1.95 13.82
CA ARG A 92 -3.61 -1.97 12.36
C ARG A 92 -5.07 -1.93 11.95
N LEU A 93 -5.41 -0.99 11.07
CA LEU A 93 -6.77 -0.82 10.60
C LEU A 93 -6.76 -0.69 9.08
N THR A 94 -7.54 -1.54 8.42
CA THR A 94 -7.83 -1.46 7.00
C THR A 94 -9.29 -1.09 6.83
N VAL A 95 -9.57 -0.06 6.06
CA VAL A 95 -10.92 0.34 5.68
C VAL A 95 -11.00 0.35 4.17
N GLY A 96 -11.98 -0.34 3.60
CA GLY A 96 -12.09 -0.41 2.17
C GLY A 96 -13.47 -0.59 1.59
N SER A 97 -13.52 -0.48 0.26
CA SER A 97 -14.71 -0.74 -0.55
C SER A 97 -15.90 0.06 -0.04
N ALA A 98 -15.84 1.40 -0.06
CA ALA A 98 -16.93 2.26 0.40
C ALA A 98 -16.83 3.66 -0.22
N GLN A 99 -17.98 4.33 -0.35
CA GLN A 99 -18.03 5.76 -0.63
C GLN A 99 -18.21 6.51 0.69
N VAL A 100 -17.22 7.34 1.03
CA VAL A 100 -17.08 7.95 2.36
C VAL A 100 -17.10 9.47 2.25
N PRO A 101 -18.12 10.16 2.77
CA PRO A 101 -18.08 11.62 2.88
C PRO A 101 -16.85 12.11 3.65
N ALA A 102 -16.17 13.14 3.14
CA ALA A 102 -14.95 13.69 3.71
C ALA A 102 -15.11 14.13 5.17
N VAL A 103 -16.29 14.63 5.55
CA VAL A 103 -16.63 15.00 6.94
C VAL A 103 -16.61 13.78 7.85
N LEU A 104 -17.12 12.62 7.39
CA LEU A 104 -17.09 11.36 8.14
C LEU A 104 -15.67 10.82 8.27
N LEU A 105 -14.87 10.89 7.20
CA LEU A 105 -13.47 10.49 7.25
C LEU A 105 -12.69 11.31 8.28
N VAL A 106 -12.91 12.63 8.33
CA VAL A 106 -12.29 13.51 9.31
C VAL A 106 -12.76 13.20 10.73
N ALA A 107 -14.08 13.02 10.95
CA ALA A 107 -14.61 12.62 12.25
C ALA A 107 -14.00 11.29 12.74
N PHE A 108 -13.83 10.34 11.83
CA PHE A 108 -13.20 9.05 12.09
C PHE A 108 -11.72 9.19 12.47
N LEU A 109 -10.92 9.94 11.70
CA LEU A 109 -9.52 10.22 12.04
C LEU A 109 -9.40 10.89 13.43
N ARG A 110 -10.32 11.80 13.75
CA ARG A 110 -10.37 12.44 15.07
C ARG A 110 -10.67 11.47 16.20
N ALA A 111 -11.63 10.56 16.02
CA ALA A 111 -11.91 9.51 16.99
C ALA A 111 -10.69 8.60 17.19
N LEU A 112 -10.02 8.21 16.10
CA LEU A 112 -8.81 7.39 16.14
C LEU A 112 -7.62 8.07 16.82
N SER A 113 -7.64 9.39 17.03
CA SER A 113 -6.59 10.10 17.77
C SER A 113 -6.46 9.67 19.24
N TYR A 114 -7.54 9.15 19.84
CA TYR A 114 -7.55 8.59 21.19
C TYR A 114 -7.07 7.14 21.23
N SER A 115 -7.04 6.49 20.07
CA SER A 115 -6.62 5.10 19.94
C SER A 115 -5.10 4.95 19.96
N ARG A 116 -4.68 3.69 19.96
CA ARG A 116 -3.28 3.28 19.94
C ARG A 116 -2.80 2.86 18.54
N LEU A 117 -3.58 3.23 17.51
CA LEU A 117 -3.36 2.89 16.11
C LEU A 117 -1.99 3.35 15.61
N LYS A 118 -1.34 2.48 14.83
CA LYS A 118 -0.03 2.75 14.22
C LYS A 118 -0.07 2.66 12.71
N GLU A 119 -0.95 1.84 12.15
CA GLU A 119 -1.00 1.59 10.71
C GLU A 119 -2.44 1.73 10.24
N LEU A 120 -2.64 2.60 9.25
CA LEU A 120 -3.93 2.80 8.61
C LEU A 120 -3.79 2.51 7.12
N THR A 121 -4.68 1.66 6.61
CA THR A 121 -4.80 1.36 5.18
C THR A 121 -6.19 1.78 4.72
N LEU A 122 -6.25 2.60 3.68
CA LEU A 122 -7.49 2.95 2.98
C LEU A 122 -7.44 2.35 1.57
N GLN A 123 -8.41 1.51 1.21
CA GLN A 123 -8.40 0.79 -0.06
C GLN A 123 -9.74 0.83 -0.80
N ASN A 124 -9.73 1.11 -2.11
CA ASN A 124 -10.96 1.15 -2.91
C ASN A 124 -12.03 2.07 -2.30
N LEU A 125 -11.62 3.29 -1.92
CA LEU A 125 -12.52 4.28 -1.33
C LEU A 125 -12.78 5.44 -2.28
N GLU A 126 -14.02 5.92 -2.28
CA GLU A 126 -14.40 7.17 -2.94
C GLU A 126 -14.72 8.23 -1.89
N VAL A 127 -13.82 9.20 -1.72
CA VAL A 127 -14.00 10.27 -0.72
C VAL A 127 -14.76 11.44 -1.36
N THR A 128 -16.01 11.63 -0.92
CA THR A 128 -16.93 12.62 -1.50
C THR A 128 -16.96 13.91 -0.68
N GLY A 129 -17.18 15.05 -1.37
CA GLY A 129 -17.21 16.37 -0.73
C GLY A 129 -15.83 16.89 -0.31
N ALA A 130 -15.81 18.13 0.18
CA ALA A 130 -14.57 18.79 0.61
C ALA A 130 -14.23 18.45 2.07
N MET A 131 -12.95 18.30 2.39
CA MET A 131 -12.52 18.16 3.77
C MET A 131 -12.78 19.48 4.53
N PRO A 132 -13.40 19.43 5.72
CA PRO A 132 -13.63 20.63 6.52
C PRO A 132 -12.29 21.26 6.95
N PRO A 133 -12.20 22.60 7.03
CA PRO A 133 -11.00 23.28 7.48
C PRO A 133 -10.69 22.99 8.95
N LEU A 134 -9.40 22.98 9.30
CA LEU A 134 -8.94 22.71 10.66
C LEU A 134 -9.31 23.87 11.61
N LEU A 135 -10.13 23.58 12.64
CA LEU A 135 -10.55 24.58 13.65
C LEU A 135 -9.65 24.62 14.91
N LEU A 136 -8.83 23.59 15.17
CA LEU A 136 -7.92 23.45 16.34
C LEU A 136 -6.72 22.54 15.99
N GLU A 137 -5.65 22.56 16.79
CA GLU A 137 -4.41 21.75 16.59
C GLU A 137 -4.67 20.29 16.18
N ALA A 138 -3.72 19.71 15.42
CA ALA A 138 -3.84 18.41 14.77
C ALA A 138 -4.33 17.27 15.70
N THR A 139 -5.63 16.99 15.61
CA THR A 139 -6.37 15.95 16.34
C THR A 139 -6.40 14.64 15.54
N GLY A 140 -5.27 14.29 14.92
CA GLY A 140 -5.11 13.07 14.12
C GLY A 140 -4.52 11.89 14.90
N PRO A 141 -4.60 10.66 14.37
CA PRO A 141 -3.92 9.50 14.92
C PRO A 141 -2.40 9.61 14.77
N ALA A 142 -1.67 9.04 15.73
CA ALA A 142 -0.20 9.01 15.76
C ALA A 142 0.34 7.83 14.91
N LEU A 143 0.08 7.89 13.60
CA LEU A 143 0.44 6.83 12.65
C LEU A 143 1.95 6.74 12.44
N SER A 144 2.43 5.51 12.26
CA SER A 144 3.76 5.18 11.75
C SER A 144 3.71 4.86 10.26
N THR A 145 2.64 4.18 9.80
CA THR A 145 2.42 3.81 8.41
C THR A 145 1.04 4.27 7.95
N LEU A 146 0.97 4.86 6.76
CA LEU A 146 -0.27 5.16 6.06
C LEU A 146 -0.18 4.56 4.65
N SER A 147 -1.17 3.74 4.29
CA SER A 147 -1.26 3.12 2.97
C SER A 147 -2.57 3.51 2.29
N LEU A 148 -2.48 3.96 1.05
CA LEU A 148 -3.62 4.36 0.23
C LEU A 148 -3.56 3.57 -1.07
N ARG A 149 -4.61 2.82 -1.41
CA ARG A 149 -4.70 2.05 -2.65
C ARG A 149 -6.03 2.32 -3.33
N ASN A 150 -6.01 2.83 -4.55
CA ASN A 150 -7.23 3.11 -5.31
C ASN A 150 -8.22 3.96 -4.49
N VAL A 151 -7.74 5.11 -4.01
CA VAL A 151 -8.55 6.09 -3.26
C VAL A 151 -8.74 7.32 -4.12
N SER A 152 -10.00 7.68 -4.40
CA SER A 152 -10.36 8.90 -5.12
C SER A 152 -10.82 9.99 -4.16
N TRP A 153 -10.59 11.24 -4.54
CA TRP A 153 -10.85 12.41 -3.70
C TRP A 153 -11.54 13.48 -4.54
N ALA A 154 -12.58 14.11 -4.00
CA ALA A 154 -13.27 15.22 -4.67
C ALA A 154 -12.36 16.44 -4.95
N THR A 155 -11.33 16.66 -4.12
CA THR A 155 -10.44 17.83 -4.21
C THR A 155 -9.29 17.66 -5.20
N GLY A 156 -9.27 16.57 -5.97
CA GLY A 156 -8.24 16.33 -7.00
C GLY A 156 -6.85 16.33 -6.38
N GLY A 157 -5.87 17.00 -7.01
CA GLY A 157 -4.46 16.99 -6.58
C GLY A 157 -4.16 17.57 -5.18
N ALA A 158 -5.09 18.30 -4.56
CA ALA A 158 -4.90 18.91 -3.23
C ALA A 158 -5.10 17.92 -2.07
N TRP A 159 -5.60 16.71 -2.35
CA TRP A 159 -6.03 15.74 -1.35
C TRP A 159 -4.97 15.44 -0.27
N LEU A 160 -3.70 15.32 -0.66
CA LEU A 160 -2.63 14.97 0.29
C LEU A 160 -2.36 16.10 1.28
N ALA A 161 -2.40 17.35 0.80
CA ALA A 161 -2.20 18.53 1.65
C ALA A 161 -3.36 18.70 2.65
N GLU A 162 -4.59 18.42 2.22
CA GLU A 162 -5.77 18.43 3.09
C GLU A 162 -5.71 17.30 4.13
N LEU A 163 -5.43 16.06 3.70
CA LEU A 163 -5.32 14.91 4.58
C LEU A 163 -4.23 15.12 5.64
N GLN A 164 -3.09 15.71 5.25
CA GLN A 164 -1.96 15.96 6.15
C GLN A 164 -2.34 16.86 7.35
N GLN A 165 -3.37 17.70 7.23
CA GLN A 165 -3.84 18.52 8.35
C GLN A 165 -4.37 17.66 9.51
N TRP A 166 -4.83 16.45 9.19
CA TRP A 166 -5.42 15.48 10.11
C TRP A 166 -4.44 14.36 10.50
N LEU A 167 -3.15 14.52 10.20
CA LEU A 167 -2.10 13.57 10.55
C LEU A 167 -1.09 14.19 11.52
N LYS A 168 -0.60 13.39 12.46
CA LYS A 168 0.54 13.81 13.30
C LYS A 168 1.85 13.73 12.51
N PRO A 169 2.86 14.55 12.84
CA PRO A 169 4.10 14.65 12.05
C PRO A 169 5.02 13.42 12.12
N GLY A 170 4.69 12.42 12.95
CA GLY A 170 5.50 11.22 13.19
C GLY A 170 5.39 10.11 12.15
N LEU A 171 4.75 10.35 11.01
CA LEU A 171 4.58 9.35 9.95
C LEU A 171 5.94 8.95 9.36
N LYS A 172 6.21 7.64 9.28
CA LYS A 172 7.49 7.07 8.82
C LYS A 172 7.41 6.44 7.44
N VAL A 173 6.26 5.86 7.10
CA VAL A 173 6.01 5.15 5.85
C VAL A 173 4.73 5.67 5.23
N LEU A 174 4.79 6.04 3.96
CA LEU A 174 3.65 6.48 3.15
C LEU A 174 3.64 5.66 1.87
N ASN A 175 2.58 4.89 1.68
CA ASN A 175 2.37 4.07 0.48
C ASN A 175 1.17 4.63 -0.28
N ILE A 176 1.34 4.92 -1.55
CA ILE A 176 0.28 5.45 -2.42
C ILE A 176 0.29 4.65 -3.72
N ALA A 177 -0.75 3.85 -3.94
CA ALA A 177 -0.91 3.00 -5.12
C ALA A 177 -2.23 3.34 -5.84
N GLN A 178 -2.21 3.26 -7.18
CA GLN A 178 -3.39 3.51 -8.02
C GLN A 178 -4.09 4.83 -7.69
N ALA A 179 -3.32 5.89 -7.46
CA ALA A 179 -3.87 7.21 -7.18
C ALA A 179 -4.40 7.85 -8.47
N HIS A 180 -5.54 8.55 -8.38
CA HIS A 180 -6.05 9.31 -9.52
C HIS A 180 -5.12 10.48 -9.88
N SER A 181 -4.49 11.13 -8.89
CA SER A 181 -3.54 12.21 -9.12
C SER A 181 -2.44 12.24 -8.05
N LEU A 182 -1.21 12.35 -8.51
CA LEU A 182 0.01 12.56 -7.71
C LEU A 182 0.65 13.93 -7.98
N ALA A 183 -0.03 14.80 -8.75
CA ALA A 183 0.41 16.17 -8.99
C ALA A 183 0.02 17.05 -7.79
N PHE A 184 0.89 17.08 -6.79
CA PHE A 184 0.62 17.79 -5.54
C PHE A 184 0.89 19.30 -5.66
N PRO A 185 0.02 20.16 -5.09
CA PRO A 185 0.33 21.57 -4.92
C PRO A 185 1.38 21.72 -3.81
N CYS A 186 2.67 21.67 -4.17
CA CYS A 186 3.78 21.65 -3.21
C CYS A 186 3.87 22.86 -2.26
N SER A 187 3.25 23.98 -2.62
CA SER A 187 3.11 25.15 -1.75
C SER A 187 2.18 24.91 -0.54
N GLN A 188 1.17 24.07 -0.71
CA GLN A 188 0.18 23.72 0.33
C GLN A 188 0.63 22.53 1.18
N LEU A 189 1.45 21.65 0.61
CA LEU A 189 1.97 20.48 1.32
C LEU A 189 2.94 20.92 2.44
N ARG A 190 2.75 20.40 3.66
CA ARG A 190 3.68 20.62 4.78
C ARG A 190 4.80 19.58 4.72
N THR A 191 5.90 19.85 5.40
CA THR A 191 7.03 18.91 5.46
C THR A 191 6.63 17.65 6.23
N PHE A 192 7.07 16.49 5.75
CA PHE A 192 7.00 15.22 6.48
C PHE A 192 8.36 14.97 7.18
N PRO A 193 8.53 15.36 8.44
CA PRO A 193 9.85 15.39 9.08
C PRO A 193 10.41 14.00 9.38
N ALA A 194 9.55 13.01 9.60
CA ALA A 194 9.93 11.66 9.99
C ALA A 194 9.79 10.61 8.88
N LEU A 195 9.37 11.02 7.67
CA LEU A 195 9.08 10.08 6.59
C LEU A 195 10.39 9.51 6.03
N THR A 196 10.57 8.21 6.26
CA THR A 196 11.76 7.45 5.84
C THR A 196 11.51 6.63 4.58
N THR A 197 10.27 6.24 4.32
CA THR A 197 9.89 5.43 3.15
C THR A 197 8.72 6.09 2.45
N LEU A 198 8.89 6.32 1.15
CA LEU A 198 7.83 6.74 0.24
C LEU A 198 7.71 5.68 -0.84
N ASP A 199 6.57 5.02 -0.89
CA ASP A 199 6.25 4.02 -1.91
C ASP A 199 5.16 4.58 -2.83
N LEU A 200 5.51 4.85 -4.07
CA LEU A 200 4.59 5.26 -5.14
C LEU A 200 4.44 4.15 -6.20
N SER A 201 4.63 2.90 -5.79
CA SER A 201 4.44 1.75 -6.68
C SER A 201 2.99 1.61 -7.12
N ASP A 202 2.77 0.89 -8.22
CA ASP A 202 1.45 0.67 -8.84
C ASP A 202 0.76 1.97 -9.29
N ASN A 203 1.53 2.94 -9.80
CA ASN A 203 1.02 4.14 -10.45
C ASN A 203 1.56 4.22 -11.89
N PRO A 204 1.08 3.38 -12.82
CA PRO A 204 1.69 3.23 -14.16
C PRO A 204 1.65 4.52 -14.99
N GLY A 205 0.77 5.47 -14.67
CA GLY A 205 0.71 6.79 -15.30
C GLY A 205 1.56 7.88 -14.65
N LEU A 206 2.39 7.57 -13.63
CA LEU A 206 3.19 8.57 -12.93
C LEU A 206 4.31 9.12 -13.83
N GLY A 207 5.17 8.25 -14.35
CA GLY A 207 6.29 8.66 -15.21
C GLY A 207 7.29 9.61 -14.54
N GLU A 208 8.32 10.01 -15.28
CA GLU A 208 9.42 10.84 -14.75
C GLU A 208 8.98 12.30 -14.48
N ASP A 209 8.14 12.86 -15.35
CA ASP A 209 7.57 14.21 -15.18
C ASP A 209 6.59 14.26 -14.00
N GLY A 210 5.71 13.25 -13.88
CA GLY A 210 4.80 13.16 -12.74
C GLY A 210 5.54 12.89 -11.44
N LEU A 211 6.65 12.14 -11.47
CA LEU A 211 7.51 11.97 -10.30
C LEU A 211 8.11 13.31 -9.85
N THR A 212 8.52 14.16 -10.79
CA THR A 212 9.02 15.51 -10.49
C THR A 212 7.94 16.37 -9.82
N ALA A 213 6.68 16.24 -10.23
CA ALA A 213 5.55 16.91 -9.59
C ALA A 213 5.17 16.30 -8.21
N ALA A 214 5.37 15.00 -8.02
CA ALA A 214 5.05 14.30 -6.78
C ALA A 214 6.11 14.53 -5.69
N LEU A 215 7.40 14.59 -6.06
CA LEU A 215 8.51 14.85 -5.15
C LEU A 215 8.65 16.34 -4.86
N CYS A 216 7.77 16.87 -4.01
CA CYS A 216 7.82 18.26 -3.61
C CYS A 216 9.16 18.66 -2.96
N PRO A 217 9.84 19.72 -3.44
CA PRO A 217 11.12 20.16 -2.93
C PRO A 217 11.12 20.40 -1.41
N HIS A 218 12.12 19.84 -0.73
CA HIS A 218 12.33 19.97 0.73
C HIS A 218 11.19 19.44 1.63
N LYS A 219 10.18 18.74 1.08
CA LYS A 219 9.08 18.19 1.88
C LYS A 219 9.39 16.82 2.49
N PHE A 220 10.43 16.13 2.02
CA PHE A 220 10.80 14.78 2.46
C PHE A 220 12.27 14.70 2.95
N PRO A 221 12.66 15.48 3.98
CA PRO A 221 14.07 15.62 4.38
C PRO A 221 14.70 14.34 4.95
N ALA A 222 13.90 13.43 5.50
CA ALA A 222 14.39 12.21 6.15
C ALA A 222 14.29 10.95 5.26
N LEU A 223 13.97 11.12 3.96
CA LEU A 223 13.69 10.02 3.06
C LEU A 223 14.92 9.12 2.88
N ARG A 224 14.75 7.82 3.12
CA ARG A 224 15.78 6.78 3.00
C ARG A 224 15.46 5.75 1.94
N ALA A 225 14.20 5.43 1.73
CA ALA A 225 13.76 4.46 0.72
C ALA A 225 12.70 5.11 -0.18
N LEU A 226 12.93 5.03 -1.49
CA LEU A 226 11.97 5.42 -2.52
C LEU A 226 11.65 4.18 -3.37
N ALA A 227 10.39 3.80 -3.40
CA ALA A 227 9.91 2.69 -4.22
C ALA A 227 8.98 3.22 -5.33
N LEU A 228 9.28 2.82 -6.56
CA LEU A 228 8.61 3.26 -7.78
C LEU A 228 8.34 2.05 -8.68
N ARG A 229 7.87 0.93 -8.11
CA ARG A 229 7.62 -0.28 -8.90
C ARG A 229 6.40 -0.10 -9.77
N ASN A 230 6.45 -0.51 -11.04
CA ASN A 230 5.32 -0.36 -11.95
C ASN A 230 4.73 1.07 -11.93
N ALA A 231 5.61 2.07 -12.02
CA ALA A 231 5.27 3.49 -11.90
C ALA A 231 5.44 4.25 -13.23
N GLY A 232 5.61 3.54 -14.34
CA GLY A 232 5.80 4.14 -15.66
C GLY A 232 7.16 4.81 -15.85
N MET A 233 8.18 4.45 -15.05
CA MET A 233 9.53 4.99 -15.24
C MET A 233 10.13 4.44 -16.54
N GLU A 234 10.79 5.29 -17.31
CA GLU A 234 11.41 4.88 -18.57
C GLU A 234 12.92 4.67 -18.43
N THR A 235 13.60 5.50 -17.65
CA THR A 235 15.06 5.41 -17.49
C THR A 235 15.51 5.70 -16.05
N PRO A 236 16.58 5.04 -15.57
CA PRO A 236 17.17 5.41 -14.28
C PRO A 236 17.66 6.86 -14.22
N ASN A 237 18.15 7.40 -15.35
CA ASN A 237 18.66 8.77 -15.42
C ASN A 237 17.55 9.81 -15.23
N GLY A 238 16.37 9.62 -15.82
CA GLY A 238 15.24 10.52 -15.62
C GLY A 238 14.74 10.55 -14.18
N VAL A 239 14.71 9.38 -13.52
CA VAL A 239 14.43 9.31 -12.08
C VAL A 239 15.49 10.05 -11.27
N CYS A 240 16.76 9.92 -11.63
CA CYS A 240 17.85 10.65 -10.98
C CYS A 240 17.64 12.17 -11.10
N VAL A 241 17.27 12.68 -12.28
CA VAL A 241 16.99 14.10 -12.50
C VAL A 241 15.82 14.58 -11.64
N ALA A 242 14.73 13.81 -11.57
CA ALA A 242 13.58 14.14 -10.73
C ALA A 242 13.95 14.20 -9.24
N MET A 243 14.75 13.23 -8.75
CA MET A 243 15.23 13.24 -7.37
C MET A 243 16.15 14.43 -7.07
N ALA A 244 17.05 14.76 -8.00
CA ALA A 244 17.96 15.90 -7.87
C ALA A 244 17.18 17.23 -7.82
N ALA A 245 16.16 17.39 -8.66
CA ALA A 245 15.28 18.56 -8.65
C ALA A 245 14.51 18.71 -7.34
N ALA A 246 14.08 17.60 -6.74
CA ALA A 246 13.41 17.59 -5.44
C ALA A 246 14.35 17.72 -4.24
N GLY A 247 15.66 17.55 -4.44
CA GLY A 247 16.66 17.53 -3.38
C GLY A 247 16.53 16.34 -2.42
N VAL A 248 16.00 15.20 -2.90
CA VAL A 248 15.85 13.99 -2.10
C VAL A 248 17.10 13.11 -2.20
N GLN A 249 17.53 12.54 -1.06
CA GLN A 249 18.78 11.79 -0.95
C GLN A 249 18.55 10.36 -0.38
N PRO A 250 17.79 9.49 -1.07
CA PRO A 250 17.48 8.15 -0.58
C PRO A 250 18.74 7.26 -0.55
N HIS A 251 18.73 6.29 0.37
CA HIS A 251 19.72 5.22 0.45
C HIS A 251 19.35 4.06 -0.47
N SER A 252 18.06 3.76 -0.62
CA SER A 252 17.54 2.69 -1.47
C SER A 252 16.56 3.24 -2.49
N LEU A 253 16.73 2.81 -3.74
CA LEU A 253 15.81 3.09 -4.84
C LEU A 253 15.35 1.78 -5.49
N ASP A 254 14.04 1.60 -5.61
CA ASP A 254 13.45 0.43 -6.26
C ASP A 254 12.67 0.86 -7.51
N LEU A 255 13.20 0.48 -8.68
CA LEU A 255 12.60 0.73 -10.00
C LEU A 255 12.15 -0.58 -10.65
N SER A 256 12.03 -1.67 -9.89
CA SER A 256 11.64 -2.97 -10.44
C SER A 256 10.25 -2.92 -11.10
N HIS A 257 9.98 -3.82 -12.03
CA HIS A 257 8.69 -3.90 -12.74
C HIS A 257 8.31 -2.64 -13.55
N ASN A 258 9.28 -1.81 -13.94
CA ASN A 258 9.07 -0.77 -14.96
C ASN A 258 9.60 -1.22 -16.32
N SER A 259 9.04 -0.72 -17.41
CA SER A 259 9.57 -0.98 -18.75
C SER A 259 10.77 -0.07 -19.06
N LEU A 260 11.92 -0.37 -18.46
CA LEU A 260 13.10 0.50 -18.52
C LEU A 260 13.87 0.37 -19.84
N ARG A 261 14.39 1.50 -20.32
CA ARG A 261 15.34 1.59 -21.44
C ARG A 261 16.74 1.87 -20.90
N ALA A 262 17.75 1.27 -21.54
CA ALA A 262 19.14 1.42 -21.12
C ALA A 262 19.71 2.83 -21.39
N THR A 263 19.16 3.54 -22.37
CA THR A 263 19.61 4.89 -22.75
C THR A 263 18.44 5.75 -23.16
N ALA A 264 18.44 7.01 -22.73
CA ALA A 264 17.66 8.08 -23.36
C ALA A 264 18.59 8.92 -24.25
N PRO A 265 18.41 8.92 -25.59
CA PRO A 265 19.20 9.76 -26.49
C PRO A 265 19.09 11.24 -26.10
N GLY A 266 20.22 11.93 -25.95
CA GLY A 266 20.24 13.37 -25.64
C GLY A 266 19.91 13.74 -24.18
N ALA A 267 19.75 12.76 -23.28
CA ALA A 267 19.48 13.06 -21.88
C ALA A 267 20.71 13.69 -21.19
N PRO A 268 20.51 14.77 -20.39
CA PRO A 268 21.59 15.36 -19.62
C PRO A 268 22.11 14.34 -18.60
N GLY A 269 23.41 14.39 -18.33
CA GLY A 269 24.00 13.60 -17.25
C GLY A 269 23.39 14.00 -15.90
N CYS A 270 23.11 13.02 -15.05
CA CYS A 270 22.62 13.26 -13.70
C CYS A 270 23.68 12.98 -12.64
N VAL A 271 23.65 13.77 -11.56
CA VAL A 271 24.42 13.50 -10.35
C VAL A 271 23.52 12.74 -9.38
N TRP A 272 23.81 11.46 -9.19
CA TRP A 272 23.07 10.61 -8.25
C TRP A 272 23.23 11.08 -6.81
N PRO A 273 22.22 10.84 -5.94
CA PRO A 273 22.35 11.00 -4.51
C PRO A 273 23.59 10.28 -3.96
N SER A 274 24.45 11.01 -3.24
CA SER A 274 25.68 10.45 -2.68
C SER A 274 25.44 9.41 -1.58
N THR A 275 24.23 9.40 -1.02
CA THR A 275 23.77 8.43 -0.01
C THR A 275 23.24 7.13 -0.62
N LEU A 276 22.99 7.08 -1.94
CA LEU A 276 22.40 5.92 -2.59
C LEU A 276 23.36 4.73 -2.54
N ASN A 277 22.90 3.63 -1.96
CA ASN A 277 23.68 2.42 -1.74
C ASN A 277 23.04 1.17 -2.36
N SER A 278 21.74 1.19 -2.64
CA SER A 278 20.98 0.06 -3.13
C SER A 278 20.09 0.50 -4.28
N LEU A 279 20.24 -0.19 -5.41
CA LEU A 279 19.44 0.05 -6.61
C LEU A 279 18.85 -1.27 -7.11
N ASN A 280 17.53 -1.34 -7.22
CA ASN A 280 16.82 -2.48 -7.78
C ASN A 280 16.26 -2.14 -9.17
N LEU A 281 16.74 -2.85 -10.20
CA LEU A 281 16.34 -2.74 -11.61
C LEU A 281 15.84 -4.09 -12.13
N SER A 282 15.36 -4.96 -11.24
CA SER A 282 14.86 -6.29 -11.61
C SER A 282 13.52 -6.23 -12.33
N PHE A 283 13.21 -7.26 -13.12
CA PHE A 283 11.93 -7.36 -13.86
C PHE A 283 11.64 -6.14 -14.74
N ALA A 284 12.69 -5.49 -15.25
CA ALA A 284 12.56 -4.21 -15.93
C ALA A 284 12.61 -4.32 -17.46
N GLY A 285 12.75 -5.53 -17.99
CA GLY A 285 12.85 -5.78 -19.43
C GLY A 285 14.15 -5.27 -20.06
N LEU A 286 15.18 -4.96 -19.26
CA LEU A 286 16.43 -4.38 -19.74
C LEU A 286 17.20 -5.36 -20.64
N GLU A 287 17.50 -4.94 -21.86
CA GLU A 287 18.34 -5.71 -22.80
C GLU A 287 19.84 -5.42 -22.63
N GLN A 288 20.16 -4.27 -22.02
CA GLN A 288 21.50 -3.81 -21.73
C GLN A 288 21.51 -3.12 -20.36
N VAL A 289 22.67 -3.09 -19.70
CA VAL A 289 22.82 -2.31 -18.47
C VAL A 289 22.66 -0.82 -18.78
N PRO A 290 21.81 -0.08 -18.03
CA PRO A 290 21.63 1.34 -18.25
C PRO A 290 22.93 2.13 -18.13
N LYS A 291 23.09 3.14 -18.99
CA LYS A 291 24.22 4.07 -18.88
C LYS A 291 23.97 5.09 -17.79
N GLY A 292 25.06 5.59 -17.21
CA GLY A 292 25.00 6.67 -16.22
C GLY A 292 24.48 6.24 -14.87
N LEU A 293 24.63 4.96 -14.48
CA LEU A 293 24.38 4.49 -13.12
C LEU A 293 25.35 5.15 -12.11
N PRO A 294 25.01 5.18 -10.80
CA PRO A 294 25.91 5.71 -9.78
C PRO A 294 27.25 4.99 -9.77
N ALA A 295 28.38 5.70 -9.63
CA ALA A 295 29.70 5.10 -9.74
C ALA A 295 30.00 3.97 -8.71
N LYS A 296 29.33 4.00 -7.55
CA LYS A 296 29.48 3.00 -6.49
C LYS A 296 28.12 2.66 -5.87
N LEU A 297 27.89 1.36 -5.67
CA LEU A 297 26.73 0.83 -4.94
C LEU A 297 27.19 -0.28 -3.99
N SER A 298 26.40 -0.55 -2.96
CA SER A 298 26.58 -1.77 -2.16
C SER A 298 25.79 -2.92 -2.77
N VAL A 299 24.58 -2.65 -3.27
CA VAL A 299 23.68 -3.63 -3.88
C VAL A 299 23.19 -3.12 -5.22
N LEU A 300 23.31 -3.95 -6.25
CA LEU A 300 22.66 -3.76 -7.55
C LEU A 300 21.92 -5.04 -7.93
N ASP A 301 20.61 -4.93 -8.11
CA ASP A 301 19.79 -6.04 -8.56
C ASP A 301 19.37 -5.84 -10.02
N LEU A 302 19.81 -6.76 -10.87
CA LEU A 302 19.52 -6.80 -12.31
C LEU A 302 18.87 -8.14 -12.71
N ARG A 303 18.31 -8.89 -11.75
CA ARG A 303 17.70 -10.20 -12.02
C ARG A 303 16.48 -10.09 -12.94
N CYS A 304 16.18 -11.17 -13.66
CA CYS A 304 14.98 -11.30 -14.49
C CYS A 304 14.81 -10.15 -15.50
N ASN A 305 15.90 -9.81 -16.17
CA ASN A 305 15.93 -8.90 -17.32
C ASN A 305 16.15 -9.69 -18.62
N ARG A 306 16.42 -9.00 -19.73
CA ARG A 306 16.64 -9.57 -21.06
C ARG A 306 18.09 -9.45 -21.50
N LEU A 307 19.04 -9.50 -20.56
CA LEU A 307 20.46 -9.40 -20.87
C LEU A 307 20.92 -10.65 -21.62
N ASN A 308 21.41 -10.48 -22.86
CA ASN A 308 21.85 -11.59 -23.73
C ASN A 308 23.35 -11.89 -23.63
N ARG A 309 24.09 -11.10 -22.85
CA ARG A 309 25.49 -11.34 -22.52
C ARG A 309 25.79 -10.92 -21.09
N VAL A 310 26.86 -11.45 -20.54
CA VAL A 310 27.42 -10.98 -19.27
C VAL A 310 27.81 -9.51 -19.42
N PRO A 311 27.34 -8.61 -18.52
CA PRO A 311 27.75 -7.21 -18.55
C PRO A 311 29.26 -7.04 -18.38
N GLY A 312 29.85 -6.11 -19.13
CA GLY A 312 31.26 -5.77 -18.98
C GLY A 312 31.54 -5.06 -17.65
N LEU A 313 32.77 -5.16 -17.13
CA LEU A 313 33.16 -4.44 -15.91
C LEU A 313 33.01 -2.92 -16.03
N GLU A 314 33.25 -2.37 -17.23
CA GLU A 314 33.09 -0.93 -17.52
C GLU A 314 31.62 -0.50 -17.65
N GLU A 315 30.69 -1.44 -17.83
CA GLU A 315 29.25 -1.17 -17.91
C GLU A 315 28.59 -1.15 -16.53
N LEU A 316 29.24 -1.74 -15.53
CA LEU A 316 28.74 -1.87 -14.17
C LEU A 316 29.38 -0.85 -13.24
N PRO A 317 28.64 -0.36 -12.24
CA PRO A 317 29.24 0.42 -11.17
C PRO A 317 30.09 -0.47 -10.26
N LYS A 318 30.96 0.15 -9.44
CA LYS A 318 31.66 -0.59 -8.38
C LYS A 318 30.63 -1.08 -7.37
N VAL A 319 30.37 -2.38 -7.34
CA VAL A 319 29.31 -2.99 -6.53
C VAL A 319 29.82 -4.14 -5.68
N SER A 320 29.35 -4.22 -4.43
CA SER A 320 29.70 -5.31 -3.51
C SER A 320 28.85 -6.56 -3.71
N ASN A 321 27.54 -6.38 -3.95
CA ASN A 321 26.59 -7.45 -4.19
C ASN A 321 25.80 -7.18 -5.47
N LEU A 322 26.00 -8.03 -6.48
CA LEU A 322 25.37 -7.96 -7.78
C LEU A 322 24.52 -9.21 -8.00
N THR A 323 23.24 -9.03 -8.29
CA THR A 323 22.34 -10.14 -8.65
C THR A 323 21.97 -10.08 -10.13
N LEU A 324 22.13 -11.18 -10.85
CA LEU A 324 21.87 -11.28 -12.30
C LEU A 324 20.99 -12.48 -12.67
N ASP A 325 20.46 -13.22 -11.70
CA ASP A 325 19.73 -14.46 -11.91
C ASP A 325 18.54 -14.29 -12.87
N GLY A 326 18.24 -15.31 -13.68
CA GLY A 326 17.10 -15.30 -14.58
C GLY A 326 17.25 -14.44 -15.84
N ASN A 327 18.47 -13.97 -16.16
CA ASN A 327 18.77 -13.38 -17.47
C ASN A 327 19.11 -14.46 -18.52
N PRO A 328 18.78 -14.25 -19.81
CA PRO A 328 19.02 -15.22 -20.88
C PRO A 328 20.46 -15.73 -21.01
N PHE A 329 21.47 -14.88 -20.75
CA PHE A 329 22.87 -15.31 -20.86
C PHE A 329 23.29 -16.42 -19.88
N MET A 330 22.51 -16.64 -18.80
CA MET A 330 22.78 -17.68 -17.80
C MET A 330 22.26 -19.06 -18.22
N ASP A 331 21.37 -19.12 -19.21
CA ASP A 331 20.82 -20.37 -19.74
C ASP A 331 20.90 -20.38 -21.28
N PRO A 332 22.09 -20.60 -21.85
CA PRO A 332 22.30 -20.59 -23.31
C PRO A 332 21.63 -21.77 -24.03
N GLU A 333 21.14 -22.78 -23.29
CA GLU A 333 20.46 -23.97 -23.81
C GLU A 333 18.93 -23.89 -23.68
N ALA A 334 18.39 -22.84 -23.04
CA ALA A 334 16.97 -22.54 -23.09
C ALA A 334 16.53 -22.45 -24.57
N PRO A 335 15.55 -23.24 -25.03
CA PRO A 335 15.16 -23.26 -26.42
C PRO A 335 14.84 -21.85 -26.88
N LYS A 336 15.31 -21.49 -28.08
CA LYS A 336 14.76 -20.37 -28.85
C LYS A 336 13.30 -20.69 -29.13
N TYR A 337 12.42 -20.46 -28.17
CA TYR A 337 10.99 -20.60 -28.35
C TYR A 337 10.57 -19.49 -29.31
N GLN A 338 10.44 -19.89 -30.58
CA GLN A 338 9.55 -19.24 -31.53
C GLN A 338 8.22 -19.01 -30.82
N GLU A 339 7.67 -17.80 -31.00
CA GLU A 339 6.43 -17.32 -30.40
C GLU A 339 5.26 -18.28 -30.69
N ASP A 340 5.04 -19.26 -29.82
CA ASP A 340 3.75 -19.91 -29.65
C ASP A 340 2.92 -19.04 -28.68
N PRO A 341 1.78 -18.45 -29.09
CA PRO A 341 1.07 -17.44 -28.30
C PRO A 341 0.40 -17.98 -27.01
N MET A 342 0.58 -19.26 -26.68
CA MET A 342 -0.13 -19.96 -25.59
C MET A 342 0.77 -20.49 -24.48
N ASN A 343 2.09 -20.30 -24.53
CA ASN A 343 2.99 -20.76 -23.47
C ASN A 343 3.92 -19.64 -23.00
N SER A 344 3.52 -18.98 -21.91
CA SER A 344 4.28 -17.89 -21.29
C SER A 344 5.60 -18.43 -20.72
N GLY A 345 6.66 -18.28 -21.51
CA GLY A 345 8.04 -18.63 -21.16
C GLY A 345 8.58 -17.73 -20.04
N VAL A 346 8.17 -18.01 -18.81
CA VAL A 346 8.80 -17.43 -17.61
C VAL A 346 9.91 -18.39 -17.19
N VAL A 347 11.17 -17.96 -17.24
CA VAL A 347 12.30 -18.67 -16.61
C VAL A 347 11.90 -19.03 -15.18
N GLN A 348 12.01 -20.29 -14.76
CA GLN A 348 11.44 -20.77 -13.49
C GLN A 348 11.95 -20.00 -12.24
N ALA A 349 13.15 -19.42 -12.32
CA ALA A 349 13.70 -18.50 -11.32
C ALA A 349 12.91 -17.19 -11.17
N CYS A 350 12.34 -16.69 -12.29
CA CYS A 350 11.53 -15.48 -12.35
C CYS A 350 10.08 -15.73 -11.93
N ALA A 351 9.55 -16.95 -12.15
CA ALA A 351 8.20 -17.32 -11.72
C ALA A 351 8.03 -17.34 -10.19
N ARG A 352 9.05 -17.81 -9.45
CA ARG A 352 9.05 -17.82 -7.98
C ARG A 352 9.16 -16.43 -7.34
N SER A 353 9.75 -15.49 -8.07
CA SER A 353 10.02 -14.13 -7.58
C SER A 353 8.87 -13.15 -7.90
N ALA A 354 8.16 -13.35 -9.01
CA ALA A 354 6.98 -12.55 -9.37
C ALA A 354 5.79 -12.75 -8.40
N LEU A 355 5.70 -13.92 -7.74
CA LEU A 355 4.66 -14.22 -6.76
C LEU A 355 4.81 -13.47 -5.42
N ALA A 356 5.97 -12.84 -5.16
CA ALA A 356 6.16 -12.01 -3.98
C ALA A 356 5.49 -10.62 -4.09
N VAL A 357 4.97 -10.26 -5.26
CA VAL A 357 4.37 -8.94 -5.54
C VAL A 357 2.91 -8.83 -5.11
N GLY A 358 2.32 -9.89 -4.52
CA GLY A 358 0.89 -9.93 -4.18
C GLY A 358 0.50 -10.21 -2.74
N MET A 359 1.42 -10.57 -1.83
CA MET A 359 1.02 -11.01 -0.49
C MET A 359 1.85 -10.38 0.63
N SER A 360 1.42 -9.19 1.07
CA SER A 360 1.40 -8.90 2.50
C SER A 360 0.01 -9.24 3.01
N GLY A 361 -0.15 -10.47 3.52
CA GLY A 361 -1.33 -10.93 4.23
C GLY A 361 -2.21 -11.91 3.45
N THR A 362 -1.86 -13.19 3.44
CA THR A 362 -2.77 -14.33 3.67
C THR A 362 -1.97 -15.63 3.63
N LEU A 363 -2.01 -16.37 4.74
CA LEU A 363 -1.38 -17.66 4.90
C LEU A 363 -2.37 -18.70 4.35
N ALA A 364 -2.23 -19.06 3.08
CA ALA A 364 -3.02 -20.14 2.49
C ALA A 364 -2.43 -21.48 2.94
N VAL A 365 -3.17 -22.16 3.83
CA VAL A 365 -2.93 -23.52 4.29
C VAL A 365 -2.93 -24.47 3.10
N LEU A 366 -1.81 -25.17 2.90
CA LEU A 366 -1.73 -26.35 2.04
C LEU A 366 -2.56 -27.48 2.68
N GLN A 367 -3.77 -27.73 2.20
CA GLN A 367 -4.43 -29.01 2.45
C GLN A 367 -3.96 -30.06 1.45
N ARG A 368 -3.14 -30.95 2.01
CA ARG A 368 -2.78 -32.27 1.53
C ARG A 368 -4.05 -33.13 1.38
N ALA A 369 -4.50 -33.38 0.16
CA ALA A 369 -5.44 -34.45 -0.13
C ALA A 369 -4.66 -35.70 -0.54
N GLY A 370 -4.60 -36.68 0.35
CA GLY A 370 -4.28 -38.06 0.00
C GLY A 370 -5.44 -38.95 0.42
N GLY A 371 -5.88 -39.83 -0.48
CA GLY A 371 -6.54 -41.08 -0.09
C GLY A 371 -7.83 -41.44 -0.84
N PHE A 372 -7.67 -42.44 -1.70
CA PHE A 372 -8.60 -43.56 -1.97
C PHE A 372 -9.92 -43.33 -2.72
N ALA A 373 -9.93 -43.78 -3.98
CA ALA A 373 -10.80 -44.88 -4.42
C ALA A 373 -9.98 -45.80 -5.35
#